data_AF-A0A3M2BCE5-F1
#
_entry.id   AF-A0A3M2BCE5-F1
#
_cell.length_a   1.000
_cell.length_b   1.000
_cell.length_c   1.000
_cell.angle_alpha   90.00
_cell.angle_beta   90.00
_cell.angle_gamma   90.00
#
_symmetry.space_group_name_H-M   'P 1'
#
loop_
_entity.id
_entity.type
_entity.pdbx_description
1 polymer ?
#
loop_
_entity_poly.entity_id
_entity_poly.type
_entity_poly.pdbx_seq_one_letter_code
_entity_poly.pdbx_strand_id
1 'polypeptide(L)'
;MVDELEVGDAIVAAVTEIQGVAALPINRTIQAMRGLQIERITSPDQVRQLAQAMGVDGVLVPSITAWDPYNPPTIGLTLALYARSDAMTPNAQPELDPKALASAASDAGFLARSNFSTAPVSVAIEHLDARNHQVQLFVREYAQGRSESESALNWRIYFASMDLYTQFAAYHTVRKVLEGEWLRTARASRE
;
A
#
# COMPACT_ATOMS: atom_id res chain seq x y z
N MET A 1 -21.33 -2.53 -9.86
CA MET A 1 -20.38 -1.42 -10.04
C MET A 1 -19.38 -1.53 -8.90
N VAL A 2 -18.08 -1.34 -9.17
CA VAL A 2 -17.06 -1.37 -8.10
C VAL A 2 -17.12 -0.06 -7.33
N ASP A 3 -16.96 -0.11 -6.01
CA ASP A 3 -16.79 1.07 -5.16
C ASP A 3 -15.29 1.21 -4.83
N GLU A 4 -14.61 2.17 -5.45
CA GLU A 4 -13.18 2.37 -5.22
C GLU A 4 -12.87 2.86 -3.80
N LEU A 5 -13.83 3.51 -3.13
CA LEU A 5 -13.65 3.98 -1.75
C LEU A 5 -13.69 2.80 -0.79
N GLU A 6 -14.58 1.85 -1.01
CA GLU A 6 -14.67 0.63 -0.19
C GLU A 6 -13.40 -0.21 -0.30
N VAL A 7 -12.88 -0.40 -1.51
CA VAL A 7 -11.59 -1.09 -1.73
C VAL A 7 -10.44 -0.32 -1.05
N GLY A 8 -10.45 1.01 -1.16
CA GLY A 8 -9.49 1.87 -0.50
C GLY A 8 -9.51 1.76 1.03
N ASP A 9 -10.70 1.76 1.62
CA ASP A 9 -10.89 1.59 3.07
C ASP A 9 -10.45 0.19 3.53
N ALA A 10 -10.74 -0.85 2.76
CA ALA A 10 -10.25 -2.21 3.03
C ALA A 10 -8.71 -2.29 3.01
N ILE A 11 -8.05 -1.56 2.09
CA ILE A 11 -6.58 -1.48 2.04
C ILE A 11 -6.05 -0.70 3.26
N VAL A 12 -6.66 0.42 3.63
CA VAL A 12 -6.27 1.20 4.82
C VAL A 12 -6.41 0.34 6.09
N ALA A 13 -7.51 -0.40 6.22
CA ALA A 13 -7.73 -1.34 7.32
C ALA A 13 -6.62 -2.41 7.35
N ALA A 14 -6.34 -3.05 6.22
CA ALA A 14 -5.30 -4.06 6.11
C ALA A 14 -3.90 -3.51 6.46
N VAL A 15 -3.56 -2.29 6.04
CA VAL A 15 -2.29 -1.64 6.39
C VAL A 15 -2.21 -1.35 7.88
N THR A 16 -3.32 -0.94 8.50
CA THR A 16 -3.38 -0.59 9.94
C THR A 16 -3.28 -1.82 10.84
N GLU A 17 -3.58 -3.02 10.34
CA GLU A 17 -3.34 -4.28 11.08
C GLU A 17 -1.84 -4.59 11.24
N ILE A 18 -0.96 -3.97 10.45
CA ILE A 18 0.49 -4.20 10.54
C ILE A 18 1.09 -3.42 11.70
N GLN A 19 1.72 -4.15 12.62
CA GLN A 19 2.41 -3.57 13.76
C GLN A 19 3.52 -2.61 13.31
N GLY A 20 3.48 -1.38 13.83
CA GLY A 20 4.48 -0.34 13.55
C GLY A 20 4.23 0.47 12.28
N VAL A 21 3.11 0.23 11.57
CA VAL A 21 2.71 1.02 10.41
C VAL A 21 1.43 1.79 10.73
N ALA A 22 1.38 3.06 10.34
CA ALA A 22 0.19 3.90 10.47
C ALA A 22 -0.29 4.32 9.07
N ALA A 23 -1.55 4.04 8.77
CA ALA A 23 -2.19 4.49 7.54
C ALA A 23 -3.07 5.71 7.79
N LEU A 24 -3.02 6.69 6.89
CA LEU A 24 -3.96 7.80 6.91
C LEU A 24 -5.27 7.37 6.23
N PRO A 25 -6.45 7.81 6.74
CA PRO A 25 -7.73 7.50 6.12
C PRO A 25 -7.82 8.03 4.68
N ILE A 26 -8.51 7.31 3.80
CA ILE A 26 -8.61 7.67 2.37
C ILE A 26 -9.20 9.08 2.16
N ASN A 27 -10.16 9.49 3.00
CA ASN A 27 -10.78 10.80 2.92
C ASN A 27 -9.78 11.95 3.16
N ARG A 28 -8.77 11.76 4.02
CA ARG A 28 -7.68 12.74 4.22
C ARG A 28 -6.82 12.84 2.96
N THR A 29 -6.50 11.69 2.37
CA THR A 29 -5.72 11.61 1.13
C THR A 29 -6.45 12.28 -0.04
N ILE A 30 -7.75 12.03 -0.21
CA ILE A 30 -8.58 12.66 -1.25
C ILE A 30 -8.65 14.18 -1.06
N GLN A 31 -8.78 14.67 0.17
CA GLN A 31 -8.78 16.11 0.46
C GLN A 31 -7.45 16.76 0.07
N ALA A 32 -6.32 16.12 0.37
CA ALA A 32 -5.01 16.62 -0.03
C ALA A 32 -4.80 16.57 -1.54
N MET A 33 -5.22 15.49 -2.20
CA MET A 33 -5.22 15.38 -3.67
C MET A 33 -6.02 16.52 -4.31
N ARG A 34 -7.22 16.83 -3.80
CA ARG A 34 -8.02 17.98 -4.26
C ARG A 34 -7.31 19.30 -4.03
N GLY A 35 -6.66 19.49 -2.88
CA GLY A 35 -5.86 20.68 -2.59
C GLY A 35 -4.68 20.88 -3.54
N LEU A 36 -4.10 19.80 -4.03
CA LEU A 36 -3.02 19.79 -5.02
C LEU A 36 -3.53 19.76 -6.48
N GLN A 37 -4.85 19.81 -6.70
CA GLN A 37 -5.49 19.68 -8.01
C GLN A 37 -5.12 18.37 -8.74
N ILE A 38 -4.87 17.31 -7.98
CA ILE A 38 -4.60 15.96 -8.49
C ILE A 38 -5.91 15.18 -8.46
N GLU A 39 -6.54 14.99 -9.61
CA GLU A 39 -7.75 14.15 -9.71
C GLU A 39 -7.40 12.66 -9.69
N ARG A 40 -6.31 12.30 -10.37
CA ARG A 40 -5.77 10.95 -10.46
C ARG A 40 -4.25 11.01 -10.45
N ILE A 41 -3.63 10.06 -9.76
CA ILE A 41 -2.19 9.87 -9.81
C ILE A 41 -1.84 9.25 -11.17
N THR A 42 -1.10 10.00 -11.98
CA THR A 42 -0.67 9.62 -13.33
C THR A 42 0.84 9.65 -13.50
N SER A 43 1.57 10.31 -12.59
CA SER A 43 3.02 10.37 -12.60
C SER A 43 3.61 10.11 -11.20
N PRO A 44 4.84 9.59 -11.13
CA PRO A 44 5.56 9.48 -9.86
C PRO A 44 5.74 10.83 -9.15
N ASP A 45 5.84 11.93 -9.90
CA ASP A 45 6.04 13.27 -9.35
C ASP A 45 4.83 13.72 -8.51
N GLN A 46 3.61 13.41 -8.96
CA GLN A 46 2.38 13.66 -8.21
C GLN A 46 2.35 12.88 -6.90
N VAL A 47 2.86 11.64 -6.90
CA VAL A 47 2.97 10.83 -5.67
C VAL A 47 3.90 11.50 -4.66
N ARG A 48 5.04 12.04 -5.11
CA ARG A 48 5.99 12.74 -4.24
C ARG A 48 5.39 14.01 -3.65
N GLN A 49 4.70 14.80 -4.47
CA GLN A 49 4.03 16.01 -4.00
C GLN A 49 2.97 15.70 -2.95
N LEU A 50 2.16 14.65 -3.19
CA LEU A 50 1.17 14.19 -2.23
C LEU A 50 1.82 13.71 -0.93
N ALA A 51 2.89 12.92 -1.03
CA ALA A 51 3.60 12.40 0.14
C ALA A 51 4.17 13.52 1.00
N GLN A 52 4.79 14.53 0.37
CA GLN A 52 5.34 15.71 1.05
C GLN A 52 4.25 16.56 1.70
N ALA A 53 3.13 16.82 1.00
CA ALA A 53 2.01 17.58 1.53
C ALA A 53 1.36 16.89 2.74
N MET A 54 1.35 15.56 2.74
CA MET A 54 0.76 14.75 3.82
C MET A 54 1.74 14.42 4.95
N GLY A 55 3.05 14.64 4.74
CA GLY A 55 4.09 14.30 5.72
C GLY A 55 4.23 12.81 5.99
N VAL A 56 3.99 11.95 4.98
CA VAL A 56 4.04 10.48 5.11
C VAL A 56 5.35 9.90 4.61
N ASP A 57 5.74 8.74 5.15
CA ASP A 57 6.95 8.02 4.73
C ASP A 57 6.80 7.28 3.40
N GLY A 58 5.56 6.94 3.04
CA GLY A 58 5.24 6.26 1.80
C GLY A 58 3.78 6.45 1.39
N VAL A 59 3.51 6.20 0.11
CA VAL A 59 2.20 6.26 -0.52
C VAL A 59 1.96 4.95 -1.24
N LEU A 60 0.86 4.29 -0.91
CA LEU A 60 0.35 3.15 -1.65
C LEU A 60 -0.60 3.65 -2.74
N VAL A 61 -0.33 3.23 -3.98
CA VAL A 61 -1.16 3.53 -5.15
C VAL A 61 -1.85 2.23 -5.58
N PRO A 62 -3.14 2.05 -5.22
CA PRO A 62 -3.91 0.89 -5.65
C PRO A 62 -4.50 1.07 -7.04
N SER A 63 -4.66 -0.05 -7.75
CA SER A 63 -5.41 -0.14 -9.00
C SER A 63 -6.19 -1.45 -9.04
N ILE A 64 -7.44 -1.37 -9.47
CA ILE A 64 -8.32 -2.53 -9.61
C ILE A 64 -8.23 -2.98 -11.07
N THR A 65 -7.78 -4.22 -11.29
CA THR A 65 -7.52 -4.77 -12.62
C THR A 65 -8.58 -5.77 -13.07
N ALA A 66 -9.31 -6.37 -12.13
CA ALA A 66 -10.47 -7.22 -12.41
C ALA A 66 -11.50 -7.10 -11.28
N TRP A 67 -12.78 -7.18 -11.62
CA TRP A 67 -13.88 -7.12 -10.67
C TRP A 67 -15.07 -7.94 -11.16
N ASP A 68 -15.36 -9.05 -10.49
CA ASP A 68 -16.54 -9.87 -10.70
C ASP A 68 -17.15 -10.24 -9.32
N PRO A 69 -18.28 -9.64 -8.93
CA PRO A 69 -18.92 -9.91 -7.66
C PRO A 69 -19.79 -11.19 -7.66
N TYR A 70 -19.97 -11.84 -8.82
CA TYR A 70 -20.87 -12.99 -8.92
C TYR A 70 -20.22 -14.25 -8.33
N ASN A 71 -20.95 -14.96 -7.47
CA ASN A 71 -20.44 -16.14 -6.79
C ASN A 71 -20.06 -17.26 -7.78
N PRO A 72 -18.81 -17.74 -7.79
CA PRO A 72 -17.68 -17.36 -6.92
C PRO A 72 -16.94 -16.09 -7.39
N PRO A 73 -16.65 -15.13 -6.48
CA PRO A 73 -16.15 -13.81 -6.85
C PRO A 73 -14.72 -13.84 -7.40
N THR A 74 -14.39 -12.84 -8.21
CA THR A 74 -13.03 -12.59 -8.72
C THR A 74 -12.64 -11.14 -8.53
N ILE A 75 -11.42 -10.91 -8.02
CA ILE A 75 -10.86 -9.56 -7.86
C ILE A 75 -9.40 -9.54 -8.31
N GLY A 76 -9.04 -8.53 -9.10
CA GLY A 76 -7.67 -8.24 -9.49
C GLY A 76 -7.23 -6.93 -8.86
N LEU A 77 -6.10 -6.96 -8.14
CA LEU A 77 -5.54 -5.79 -7.46
C LEU A 77 -4.08 -5.64 -7.83
N THR A 78 -3.67 -4.40 -8.06
CA THR A 78 -2.27 -4.00 -8.15
C THR A 78 -2.00 -2.95 -7.09
N LEU A 79 -0.99 -3.16 -6.26
CA LEU A 79 -0.53 -2.21 -5.27
C LEU A 79 0.91 -1.83 -5.58
N ALA A 80 1.17 -0.55 -5.77
CA ALA A 80 2.51 0.00 -5.89
C ALA A 80 2.84 0.86 -4.66
N LEU A 81 3.94 0.55 -3.99
CA LEU A 81 4.47 1.33 -2.87
C LEU A 81 5.52 2.30 -3.37
N TYR A 82 5.28 3.59 -3.17
CA TYR A 82 6.28 4.63 -3.32
C TYR A 82 6.71 5.08 -1.93
N ALA A 83 8.01 5.15 -1.67
CA ALA A 83 8.51 5.57 -0.37
C ALA A 83 9.67 6.56 -0.48
N ARG A 84 9.93 7.26 0.61
CA ARG A 84 11.14 8.08 0.78
C ARG A 84 12.36 7.15 0.68
N SER A 85 13.20 7.35 -0.31
CA SER A 85 14.45 6.61 -0.52
C SER A 85 15.36 6.66 0.69
N ASP A 86 15.39 7.77 1.43
CA ASP A 86 16.19 7.99 2.64
C ASP A 86 15.59 7.39 3.92
N ALA A 87 14.26 7.30 4.04
CA ALA A 87 13.60 6.67 5.20
C ALA A 87 13.59 5.14 5.14
N MET A 88 13.74 4.56 3.95
CA MET A 88 13.69 3.10 3.70
C MET A 88 15.02 2.49 3.23
N THR A 89 16.12 3.25 3.27
CA THR A 89 17.49 2.71 3.16
C THR A 89 18.11 2.54 4.55
N PRO A 90 18.46 1.31 4.95
CA PRO A 90 19.08 1.06 6.27
C PRO A 90 20.46 1.71 6.44
N ASN A 91 21.08 2.20 5.35
CA ASN A 91 22.41 2.81 5.35
C ASN A 91 22.42 4.30 4.96
N ALA A 92 21.29 5.00 5.04
CA ALA A 92 21.29 6.46 5.01
C ALA A 92 21.85 6.99 6.33
N GLN A 93 23.14 6.78 6.59
CA GLN A 93 23.87 7.77 7.35
C GLN A 93 23.72 9.07 6.57
N PRO A 94 23.17 10.14 7.15
CA PRO A 94 23.35 11.43 6.54
C PRO A 94 24.85 11.67 6.66
N GLU A 95 25.60 11.43 5.58
CA GLU A 95 26.97 11.89 5.46
C GLU A 95 26.87 13.42 5.42
N LEU A 96 26.72 13.99 6.61
CA LEU A 96 26.69 15.42 6.85
C LEU A 96 28.12 15.88 6.62
N ASP A 97 28.47 16.19 5.37
CA ASP A 97 29.72 16.85 5.05
C ASP A 97 29.68 18.28 5.64
N PRO A 98 30.40 18.56 6.74
CA PRO A 98 30.34 19.86 7.40
C PRO A 98 30.86 20.98 6.49
N LYS A 99 31.67 20.66 5.46
CA LYS A 99 32.17 21.62 4.48
C LYS A 99 31.10 21.97 3.43
N ALA A 100 30.26 21.02 3.07
CA ALA A 100 29.10 21.24 2.21
C ALA A 100 28.00 22.04 2.95
N LEU A 101 27.79 21.78 4.24
CA LEU A 101 26.87 22.57 5.08
C LEU A 101 27.37 24.00 5.33
N ALA A 102 28.68 24.19 5.55
CA ALA A 102 29.26 25.53 5.78
C ALA A 102 29.28 26.42 4.52
N SER A 103 29.18 25.83 3.33
CA SER A 103 29.12 26.57 2.05
C SER A 103 27.70 26.71 1.49
N ALA A 104 26.71 26.05 2.11
CA ALA A 104 25.31 26.21 1.74
C ALA A 104 24.77 27.56 2.24
N ALA A 105 24.86 28.58 1.39
CA ALA A 105 24.14 29.82 1.61
C ALA A 105 22.62 29.55 1.70
N SER A 106 22.02 30.14 2.72
CA SER A 106 20.64 30.05 3.22
C SER A 106 19.50 29.56 2.30
N ASP A 107 18.64 28.76 2.93
CA ASP A 107 17.19 28.54 2.75
C ASP A 107 16.62 27.84 1.51
N ALA A 108 17.33 27.78 0.38
CA ALA A 108 16.79 27.11 -0.82
C ALA A 108 17.07 25.58 -0.87
N GLY A 109 18.05 25.10 -0.12
CA GLY A 109 18.51 23.70 -0.19
C GLY A 109 17.68 22.70 0.62
N PHE A 110 16.93 23.17 1.63
CA PHE A 110 16.10 22.30 2.47
C PHE A 110 14.82 21.84 1.73
N LEU A 111 14.32 22.66 0.81
CA LEU A 111 13.12 22.36 0.01
C LEU A 111 13.40 21.46 -1.20
N ALA A 112 14.67 21.24 -1.58
CA ALA A 112 15.05 20.61 -2.85
C ALA A 112 15.47 19.13 -2.75
N ARG A 113 15.53 18.53 -1.55
CA ARG A 113 15.81 17.09 -1.39
C ARG A 113 14.51 16.32 -1.24
N SER A 114 13.77 16.26 -2.33
CA SER A 114 12.71 15.26 -2.51
C SER A 114 13.36 13.89 -2.53
N ASN A 115 13.57 13.30 -1.36
CA ASN A 115 14.22 11.99 -1.25
C ASN A 115 13.31 10.83 -1.66
N PHE A 116 12.12 11.05 -2.24
CA PHE A 116 11.28 9.96 -2.77
C PHE A 116 11.83 9.44 -4.11
N SER A 117 11.90 8.11 -4.25
CA SER A 117 12.26 7.44 -5.51
C SER A 117 11.24 7.74 -6.61
N THR A 118 11.71 7.88 -7.85
CA THR A 118 10.85 8.02 -9.05
C THR A 118 10.21 6.69 -9.45
N ALA A 119 10.78 5.56 -9.02
CA ALA A 119 10.22 4.23 -9.23
C ALA A 119 9.57 3.70 -7.95
N PRO A 120 8.50 2.89 -8.05
CA PRO A 120 7.94 2.20 -6.89
C PRO A 120 9.00 1.27 -6.29
N VAL A 121 9.03 1.21 -4.96
CA VAL A 121 9.99 0.42 -4.20
C VAL A 121 9.61 -1.06 -4.20
N SER A 122 8.30 -1.33 -4.14
CA SER A 122 7.71 -2.66 -4.26
C SER A 122 6.37 -2.57 -4.99
N VAL A 123 6.06 -3.60 -5.77
CA VAL A 123 4.80 -3.75 -6.50
C VAL A 123 4.29 -5.16 -6.30
N ALA A 124 3.02 -5.30 -5.90
CA ALA A 124 2.31 -6.58 -5.89
C ALA A 124 1.18 -6.53 -6.92
N ILE A 125 1.05 -7.59 -7.71
CA ILE A 125 -0.01 -7.76 -8.70
C ILE A 125 -0.66 -9.10 -8.39
N GLU A 126 -1.93 -9.08 -8.04
CA GLU A 126 -2.69 -10.25 -7.64
C GLU A 126 -3.96 -10.37 -8.48
N HIS A 127 -4.27 -11.60 -8.88
CA HIS A 127 -5.53 -11.95 -9.52
C HIS A 127 -6.14 -13.12 -8.74
N LEU A 128 -7.15 -12.80 -7.94
CA LEU A 128 -7.75 -13.70 -6.97
C LEU A 128 -9.11 -14.14 -7.50
N ASP A 129 -9.15 -15.33 -8.09
CA ASP A 129 -10.37 -16.04 -8.47
C ASP A 129 -10.73 -17.06 -7.38
N ALA A 130 -11.91 -16.92 -6.77
CA ALA A 130 -12.38 -17.82 -5.72
C ALA A 130 -12.60 -19.28 -6.18
N ARG A 131 -12.65 -19.54 -7.50
CA ARG A 131 -12.65 -20.90 -8.08
C ARG A 131 -11.30 -21.59 -7.90
N ASN A 132 -10.22 -20.84 -7.81
CA ASN A 132 -8.88 -21.39 -7.70
C ASN A 132 -8.66 -21.98 -6.29
N HIS A 133 -8.23 -23.24 -6.24
CA HIS A 133 -7.97 -23.93 -4.98
C HIS A 133 -6.91 -23.23 -4.12
N GLN A 134 -5.89 -22.63 -4.73
CA GLN A 134 -4.86 -21.90 -4.01
C GLN A 134 -5.44 -20.67 -3.29
N VAL A 135 -6.34 -19.94 -3.96
CA VAL A 135 -7.04 -18.79 -3.38
C VAL A 135 -7.96 -19.23 -2.24
N GLN A 136 -8.62 -20.40 -2.37
CA GLN A 136 -9.42 -20.96 -1.28
C GLN A 136 -8.59 -21.30 -0.04
N LEU A 137 -7.35 -21.76 -0.22
CA LEU A 137 -6.43 -21.97 0.91
C LEU A 137 -6.04 -20.65 1.57
N PHE A 138 -5.75 -19.61 0.79
CA PHE A 138 -5.45 -18.27 1.32
C PHE A 138 -6.62 -17.67 2.10
N VAL A 139 -7.85 -17.80 1.60
CA VAL A 139 -9.05 -17.34 2.33
C VAL A 139 -9.22 -18.11 3.62
N ARG A 140 -8.98 -19.43 3.61
CA ARG A 140 -9.05 -20.24 4.83
C ARG A 140 -8.02 -19.81 5.86
N GLU A 141 -6.77 -19.55 5.44
CA GLU A 141 -5.73 -19.02 6.33
C GLU A 141 -6.12 -17.65 6.88
N TYR A 142 -6.63 -16.75 6.03
CA TYR A 142 -7.08 -15.41 6.44
C TYR A 142 -8.21 -15.46 7.47
N ALA A 143 -9.18 -16.34 7.27
CA ALA A 143 -10.33 -16.52 8.15
C ALA A 143 -9.97 -17.15 9.50
N GLN A 144 -8.83 -17.85 9.61
CA GLN A 144 -8.40 -18.43 10.89
C GLN A 144 -8.15 -17.32 11.91
N GLY A 145 -8.87 -17.39 13.04
CA GLY A 145 -8.81 -16.38 14.10
C GLY A 145 -9.63 -15.11 13.84
N ARG A 146 -10.24 -14.96 12.65
CA ARG A 146 -11.13 -13.84 12.28
C ARG A 146 -12.60 -14.23 12.16
N SER A 147 -12.91 -15.52 12.02
CA SER A 147 -14.28 -16.01 11.91
C SER A 147 -15.00 -15.96 13.26
N GLU A 148 -16.15 -15.27 13.30
CA GLU A 148 -17.12 -15.43 14.39
C GLU A 148 -17.65 -16.88 14.37
N SER A 149 -17.60 -17.55 15.53
CA SER A 149 -17.93 -18.96 15.70
C SER A 149 -19.40 -19.33 15.40
N GLU A 150 -20.26 -18.37 15.05
CA GLU A 150 -21.71 -18.57 14.90
C GLU A 150 -22.18 -18.86 13.47
N SER A 151 -21.36 -18.60 12.43
CA SER A 151 -21.80 -18.83 11.05
C SER A 151 -21.60 -20.28 10.59
N ALA A 152 -22.68 -20.93 10.14
CA ALA A 152 -22.65 -22.26 9.54
C ALA A 152 -21.75 -22.36 8.28
N LEU A 153 -21.45 -21.22 7.65
CA LEU A 153 -20.59 -21.13 6.47
C LEU A 153 -19.10 -21.01 6.80
N ASN A 154 -18.74 -20.71 8.07
CA ASN A 154 -17.35 -20.53 8.52
C ASN A 154 -16.57 -19.62 7.54
N TRP A 155 -15.34 -19.97 7.15
CA TRP A 155 -14.52 -19.24 6.17
C TRP A 155 -15.13 -19.11 4.75
N ARG A 156 -16.18 -19.86 4.40
CA ARG A 156 -16.83 -19.73 3.08
C ARG A 156 -17.70 -18.48 2.97
N ILE A 157 -18.00 -17.81 4.09
CA ILE A 157 -18.76 -16.55 4.09
C ILE A 157 -18.07 -15.46 3.24
N TYR A 158 -16.74 -15.50 3.16
CA TYR A 158 -15.93 -14.61 2.33
C TYR A 158 -16.18 -14.79 0.82
N PHE A 159 -16.78 -15.90 0.37
CA PHE A 159 -17.20 -16.06 -1.03
C PHE A 159 -18.65 -15.63 -1.29
N ALA A 160 -19.44 -15.51 -0.22
CA ALA A 160 -20.85 -15.13 -0.32
C ALA A 160 -21.05 -13.61 -0.39
N SER A 161 -20.10 -12.83 0.12
CA SER A 161 -20.09 -11.37 0.09
C SER A 161 -18.83 -10.86 -0.60
N MET A 162 -19.01 -10.00 -1.60
CA MET A 162 -17.90 -9.35 -2.29
C MET A 162 -17.14 -8.39 -1.36
N ASP A 163 -17.83 -7.75 -0.43
CA ASP A 163 -17.26 -6.82 0.55
C ASP A 163 -16.26 -7.57 1.45
N LEU A 164 -16.68 -8.74 1.97
CA LEU A 164 -15.79 -9.63 2.74
C LEU A 164 -14.64 -10.15 1.89
N TYR A 165 -14.90 -10.51 0.62
CA TYR A 165 -13.86 -10.94 -0.30
C TYR A 165 -12.83 -9.83 -0.59
N THR A 166 -13.29 -8.58 -0.66
CA THR A 166 -12.46 -7.39 -0.87
C THR A 166 -11.54 -7.14 0.32
N GLN A 167 -12.03 -7.33 1.56
CA GLN A 167 -11.20 -7.26 2.76
C GLN A 167 -10.07 -8.32 2.74
N PHE A 168 -10.40 -9.55 2.37
CA PHE A 168 -9.41 -10.62 2.18
C PHE A 168 -8.39 -10.24 1.10
N ALA A 169 -8.85 -9.76 -0.05
CA ALA A 169 -7.99 -9.43 -1.18
C ALA A 169 -7.04 -8.26 -0.86
N ALA A 170 -7.54 -7.24 -0.17
CA ALA A 170 -6.75 -6.12 0.32
C ALA A 170 -5.67 -6.61 1.29
N TYR A 171 -6.03 -7.41 2.29
CA TYR A 171 -5.08 -8.01 3.24
C TYR A 171 -3.99 -8.83 2.53
N HIS A 172 -4.39 -9.74 1.64
CA HIS A 172 -3.46 -10.60 0.92
C HIS A 172 -2.48 -9.79 0.06
N THR A 173 -2.98 -8.80 -0.68
CA THR A 173 -2.16 -7.98 -1.58
C THR A 173 -1.21 -7.06 -0.79
N VAL A 174 -1.67 -6.46 0.31
CA VAL A 174 -0.81 -5.65 1.19
C VAL A 174 0.32 -6.49 1.78
N ARG A 175 0.02 -7.71 2.26
CA ARG A 175 1.03 -8.65 2.76
C ARG A 175 2.09 -8.95 1.69
N LYS A 176 1.70 -9.15 0.43
CA LYS A 176 2.63 -9.38 -0.68
C LYS A 176 3.56 -8.20 -0.95
N VAL A 177 3.04 -6.97 -0.90
CA VAL A 177 3.88 -5.76 -1.03
C VAL A 177 4.94 -5.71 0.06
N LEU A 178 4.55 -5.97 1.31
CA LEU A 178 5.46 -5.95 2.47
C LEU A 178 6.49 -7.07 2.43
N GLU A 179 6.10 -8.29 2.06
CA GLU A 179 7.03 -9.41 1.87
C GLU A 179 8.12 -9.02 0.86
N GLY A 180 7.74 -8.34 -0.24
CA GLY A 180 8.68 -7.78 -1.22
C GLY A 180 9.65 -6.76 -0.61
N GLU A 181 9.16 -5.84 0.20
CA GLU A 181 9.99 -4.83 0.88
C GLU A 181 10.96 -5.42 1.90
N TRP A 182 10.51 -6.38 2.70
CA TRP A 182 11.38 -7.06 3.66
C TRP A 182 12.50 -7.82 2.96
N LEU A 183 12.21 -8.51 1.85
CA LEU A 183 13.22 -9.19 1.04
C LEU A 183 14.23 -8.20 0.45
N ARG A 184 13.77 -7.04 -0.05
CA ARG A 184 14.64 -5.98 -0.56
C ARG A 184 15.57 -5.44 0.54
N THR A 185 15.01 -5.13 1.70
CA THR A 185 15.75 -4.56 2.84
C THR A 185 16.78 -5.55 3.39
N ALA A 186 16.42 -6.83 3.52
CA ALA A 186 17.31 -7.89 3.97
C ALA A 186 18.45 -8.23 2.99
N ARG A 187 18.34 -7.80 1.72
CA ARG A 187 19.45 -7.85 0.75
C ARG A 187 20.36 -6.65 0.92
N ALA A 188 19.78 -5.45 1.02
CA ALA A 188 20.54 -4.21 1.22
C ALA A 188 21.33 -4.18 2.55
N SER A 189 20.89 -4.91 3.58
CA SER A 189 21.61 -5.01 4.86
C SER A 189 22.78 -6.00 4.86
N ARG A 190 22.99 -6.76 3.77
CA ARG A 190 24.04 -7.78 3.65
C ARG A 190 25.24 -7.33 2.81
N GLU A 191 25.13 -6.18 2.15
CA GLU A 191 26.19 -5.50 1.39
C GLU A 191 26.85 -4.43 2.26
#